data_AF-A0A960PRA7-F1
#
_entry.id   AF-A0A960PRA7-F1
#
_cell.length_a   1.000
_cell.length_b   1.000
_cell.length_c   1.000
_cell.angle_alpha   90.00
_cell.angle_beta   90.00
_cell.angle_gamma   90.00
#
_symmetry.space_group_name_H-M   'P 1'
#
loop_
_entity.id
_entity.type
_entity.pdbx_description
1 polymer ?
#
loop_
_entity_poly.entity_id
_entity_poly.type
_entity_poly.pdbx_seq_one_letter_code
_entity_poly.pdbx_strand_id
1 'polypeptide(L)'
;MSGEPGPADGRRRSWSWALAAGWFPAMGIGMTFSALADRLAFAAWGAASAVAYSLAFRHGLESGRPAAWGLLASAGAFLGLGVLMSRHREALDLGFRAFLPAFYHPALTHPGAAYGLGAASGLGSALGWTKTWKRRMSR
;
A
#
# COMPACT_ATOMS: atom_id res chain seq x y z
N MET A 1 0.61 32.57 26.52
CA MET A 1 1.03 32.67 25.11
C MET A 1 0.60 31.39 24.41
N SER A 2 -0.63 31.35 23.94
CA SER A 2 -1.23 30.24 23.20
C SER A 2 -0.73 30.35 21.75
N GLY A 3 0.27 29.55 21.40
CA GLY A 3 0.75 29.45 20.02
C GLY A 3 -0.33 28.78 19.19
N GLU A 4 -1.16 29.57 18.51
CA GLU A 4 -2.06 29.01 17.52
C GLU A 4 -1.21 28.35 16.42
N PRO A 5 -1.45 27.06 16.11
CA PRO A 5 -0.70 26.36 15.10
C PRO A 5 -0.96 27.05 13.75
N GLY A 6 0.10 27.61 13.18
CA GLY A 6 0.01 28.30 11.89
C GLY A 6 -0.46 27.34 10.80
N PRO A 7 -1.03 27.85 9.69
CA PRO A 7 -1.53 27.02 8.58
C PRO A 7 -0.46 26.10 7.93
N ALA A 8 0.82 26.30 8.25
CA ALA A 8 1.92 25.43 7.90
C ALA A 8 1.99 24.14 8.76
N ASP A 9 1.58 24.18 10.03
CA ASP A 9 1.65 23.06 10.96
C ASP A 9 0.59 22.00 10.67
N GLY A 10 -0.61 22.42 10.29
CA GLY A 10 -1.68 21.52 9.86
C GLY A 10 -1.31 20.72 8.60
N ARG A 11 -0.57 21.35 7.67
CA ARG A 11 -0.12 20.73 6.41
C ARG A 11 1.03 19.73 6.63
N ARG A 12 1.95 20.03 7.57
CA ARG A 12 3.01 19.08 7.97
C ARG A 12 2.43 17.88 8.70
N ARG A 13 1.50 18.08 9.64
CA ARG A 13 0.84 16.98 10.36
C ARG A 13 0.07 16.06 9.42
N SER A 14 -0.72 16.60 8.49
CA SER A 14 -1.50 15.77 7.55
C SER A 14 -0.59 14.96 6.62
N TRP A 15 0.56 15.51 6.23
CA TRP A 15 1.56 14.82 5.42
C TRP A 15 2.20 13.64 6.17
N SER A 16 2.63 13.85 7.42
CA SER A 16 3.17 12.77 8.25
C SER A 16 2.13 11.68 8.55
N TRP A 17 0.86 12.04 8.75
CA TRP A 17 -0.21 11.05 8.92
C TRP A 17 -0.51 10.26 7.65
N ALA A 18 -0.49 10.89 6.48
CA ALA A 18 -0.68 10.20 5.21
C ALA A 18 0.47 9.22 4.91
N LEU A 19 1.72 9.61 5.20
CA LEU A 19 2.87 8.71 5.08
C LEU A 19 2.80 7.57 6.09
N ALA A 20 2.51 7.87 7.36
CA ALA A 20 2.33 6.85 8.39
C ALA A 20 1.22 5.86 8.01
N ALA A 21 0.09 6.34 7.50
CA ALA A 21 -1.04 5.52 7.08
C ALA A 21 -0.70 4.58 5.91
N GLY A 22 0.28 4.91 5.05
CA GLY A 22 0.76 4.01 4.01
C GLY A 22 1.88 3.07 4.48
N TRP A 23 2.80 3.59 5.29
CA TRP A 23 4.03 2.90 5.70
C TRP A 23 3.78 1.83 6.76
N PHE A 24 2.98 2.15 7.80
CA PHE A 24 2.70 1.22 8.89
C PHE A 24 1.98 -0.05 8.43
N PRO A 25 0.93 0.01 7.60
CA PRO A 25 0.29 -1.21 7.12
C PRO A 25 1.20 -2.04 6.22
N ALA A 26 1.96 -1.41 5.32
CA ALA A 26 2.88 -2.12 4.44
C ALA A 26 3.98 -2.85 5.22
N MET A 27 4.58 -2.19 6.21
CA MET A 27 5.58 -2.79 7.09
C MET A 27 4.97 -3.85 8.01
N GLY A 28 3.79 -3.60 8.58
CA GLY A 28 3.08 -4.55 9.43
C GLY A 28 2.73 -5.84 8.68
N ILE A 29 2.24 -5.72 7.45
CA ILE A 29 1.97 -6.86 6.58
C ILE A 29 3.29 -7.56 6.22
N GLY A 30 4.32 -6.83 5.77
CA GLY A 30 5.62 -7.41 5.42
C GLY A 30 6.27 -8.16 6.59
N MET A 31 6.23 -7.61 7.80
CA MET A 31 6.76 -8.26 9.01
C MET A 31 5.94 -9.47 9.45
N THR A 32 4.60 -9.37 9.41
CA THR A 32 3.72 -10.50 9.74
C THR A 32 3.96 -11.65 8.77
N PHE A 33 4.06 -11.38 7.47
CA PHE A 33 4.36 -12.40 6.47
C PHE A 33 5.81 -12.90 6.56
N SER A 34 6.78 -12.05 6.94
CA SER A 34 8.16 -12.44 7.19
C SER A 34 8.29 -13.42 8.37
N ALA A 35 7.51 -13.24 9.44
CA ALA A 35 7.47 -14.19 10.54
C ALA A 35 6.92 -15.57 10.13
N LEU A 36 6.11 -15.63 9.07
CA LEU A 36 5.39 -16.82 8.61
C LEU A 36 6.05 -17.54 7.42
N ALA A 37 6.95 -16.89 6.68
CA ALA A 37 7.53 -17.40 5.43
C ALA A 37 9.03 -17.04 5.27
N ASP A 38 9.56 -17.10 4.04
CA ASP A 38 10.94 -16.72 3.70
C ASP A 38 11.19 -15.24 4.04
N ARG A 39 11.86 -15.03 5.17
CA ARG A 39 11.92 -13.77 5.92
C ARG A 39 12.40 -12.59 5.10
N LEU A 40 13.39 -12.82 4.24
CA LEU A 40 14.05 -11.77 3.46
C LEU A 40 13.19 -11.31 2.29
N ALA A 41 12.47 -12.22 1.63
CA ALA A 41 11.68 -11.89 0.46
C ALA A 41 10.50 -10.97 0.81
N PHE A 42 9.78 -11.28 1.90
CA PHE A 42 8.67 -10.44 2.38
C PHE A 42 9.12 -9.12 3.00
N ALA A 43 10.23 -9.13 3.74
CA ALA A 43 10.81 -7.90 4.27
C ALA A 43 11.31 -6.97 3.16
N ALA A 44 12.01 -7.51 2.17
CA ALA A 44 12.49 -6.75 1.01
C ALA A 44 11.32 -6.18 0.21
N TRP A 45 10.26 -6.98 -0.02
CA TRP A 45 9.04 -6.49 -0.69
C TRP A 45 8.35 -5.38 0.11
N GLY A 46 8.23 -5.53 1.43
CA GLY A 46 7.62 -4.52 2.30
C GLY A 46 8.40 -3.20 2.24
N ALA A 47 9.72 -3.25 2.36
CA ALA A 47 10.60 -2.09 2.25
C ALA A 47 10.53 -1.43 0.86
N ALA A 48 10.59 -2.22 -0.21
CA ALA A 48 10.47 -1.73 -1.58
C ALA A 48 9.12 -1.05 -1.83
N SER A 49 8.02 -1.64 -1.34
CA SER A 49 6.67 -1.09 -1.45
C SER A 49 6.52 0.22 -0.68
N ALA A 50 7.11 0.30 0.51
CA ALA A 50 7.17 1.50 1.33
C ALA A 50 7.89 2.66 0.63
N VAL A 51 9.05 2.38 0.02
CA VAL A 51 9.82 3.37 -0.74
C VAL A 51 9.03 3.81 -1.98
N ALA A 52 8.50 2.86 -2.75
CA ALA A 52 7.70 3.14 -3.94
C ALA A 52 6.48 4.01 -3.61
N TYR A 53 5.76 3.71 -2.53
CA TYR A 53 4.62 4.50 -2.06
C TYR A 53 5.04 5.92 -1.67
N SER A 54 6.14 6.07 -0.95
CA SER A 54 6.64 7.39 -0.51
C SER A 54 7.03 8.27 -1.71
N LEU A 55 7.70 7.70 -2.71
CA LEU A 55 8.07 8.39 -3.94
C LEU A 55 6.85 8.75 -4.77
N ALA A 56 5.91 7.82 -4.95
CA ALA A 56 4.67 8.06 -5.68
C ALA A 56 3.83 9.13 -4.98
N PHE A 57 3.72 9.10 -3.66
CA PHE A 57 2.98 10.10 -2.89
C PHE A 57 3.61 11.49 -3.03
N ARG A 58 4.94 11.58 -2.92
CA ARG A 58 5.68 12.84 -3.17
C ARG A 58 5.40 13.38 -4.56
N HIS A 59 5.57 12.55 -5.59
CA HIS A 59 5.30 12.96 -6.97
C HIS A 59 3.81 13.29 -7.20
N GLY A 60 2.93 12.63 -6.47
CA GLY A 60 1.52 12.94 -6.41
C GLY A 60 1.23 14.32 -5.83
N LEU A 61 1.95 14.75 -4.79
CA LEU A 61 1.82 16.12 -4.27
C LEU A 61 2.32 17.15 -5.28
N GLU A 62 3.48 16.90 -5.90
CA GLU A 62 4.08 17.80 -6.91
C GLU A 62 3.18 17.94 -8.15
N SER A 63 2.52 16.86 -8.57
CA SER A 63 1.56 16.87 -9.68
C SER A 63 0.14 17.33 -9.29
N GLY A 64 -0.14 17.57 -8.01
CA GLY A 64 -1.47 17.91 -7.48
C GLY A 64 -2.47 16.73 -7.47
N ARG A 65 -1.97 15.49 -7.55
CA ARG A 65 -2.74 14.24 -7.67
C ARG A 65 -2.28 13.16 -6.67
N PRO A 66 -2.18 13.46 -5.36
CA PRO A 66 -1.63 12.52 -4.37
C PRO A 66 -2.41 11.19 -4.32
N ALA A 67 -3.74 11.24 -4.46
CA ALA A 67 -4.57 10.05 -4.41
C ALA A 67 -4.33 9.08 -5.59
N ALA A 68 -4.18 9.60 -6.81
CA ALA A 68 -4.01 8.73 -7.98
C ALA A 68 -2.65 8.02 -7.97
N TRP A 69 -1.60 8.72 -7.54
CA TRP A 69 -0.27 8.12 -7.39
C TRP A 69 -0.20 7.17 -6.20
N GLY A 70 -0.84 7.50 -5.07
CA GLY A 70 -0.97 6.58 -3.94
C GLY A 70 -1.68 5.28 -4.32
N LEU A 71 -2.77 5.37 -5.09
CA LEU A 71 -3.48 4.21 -5.63
C LEU A 71 -2.63 3.40 -6.62
N LEU A 72 -1.85 4.07 -7.46
CA LEU A 72 -0.95 3.39 -8.40
C LEU A 72 0.15 2.61 -7.67
N ALA A 73 0.78 3.23 -6.67
CA ALA A 73 1.79 2.55 -5.86
C ALA A 73 1.19 1.39 -5.06
N SER A 74 -0.02 1.58 -4.50
CA SER A 74 -0.74 0.51 -3.81
C SER A 74 -1.06 -0.65 -4.76
N ALA A 75 -1.47 -0.35 -6.00
CA ALA A 75 -1.70 -1.37 -7.03
C ALA A 75 -0.43 -2.19 -7.31
N GLY A 76 0.70 -1.52 -7.51
CA GLY A 76 1.99 -2.18 -7.70
C GLY A 76 2.41 -3.04 -6.53
N ALA A 77 2.23 -2.54 -5.30
CA ALA A 77 2.52 -3.29 -4.08
C ALA A 77 1.67 -4.57 -4.00
N PHE A 78 0.35 -4.47 -4.18
CA PHE A 78 -0.55 -5.63 -4.14
C PHE A 78 -0.29 -6.65 -5.24
N LEU A 79 0.05 -6.20 -6.46
CA LEU A 79 0.46 -7.11 -7.54
C LEU A 79 1.76 -7.85 -7.16
N GLY A 80 2.75 -7.14 -6.62
CA GLY A 80 3.99 -7.73 -6.13
C GLY A 80 3.76 -8.73 -5.00
N LEU A 81 2.85 -8.42 -4.07
CA LEU A 81 2.43 -9.33 -3.01
C LEU A 81 1.78 -10.59 -3.58
N GLY A 82 0.92 -10.46 -4.59
CA GLY A 82 0.30 -11.61 -5.25
C GLY A 82 1.32 -12.56 -5.88
N VAL A 83 2.38 -12.03 -6.48
CA VAL A 83 3.49 -12.83 -7.02
C VAL A 83 4.28 -13.51 -5.91
N LEU A 84 4.49 -12.82 -4.80
CA LEU A 84 5.23 -13.37 -3.67
C LEU A 84 4.42 -14.49 -2.98
N MET A 85 3.12 -14.26 -2.79
CA MET A 85 2.18 -15.24 -2.27
C MET A 85 2.04 -16.45 -3.19
N SER A 86 2.07 -16.30 -4.52
CA SER A 86 2.01 -17.45 -5.43
C SER A 86 3.27 -18.32 -5.35
N ARG A 87 4.43 -17.72 -5.08
CA ARG A 87 5.71 -18.45 -4.91
C ARG A 87 5.88 -19.09 -3.53
N HIS A 88 5.32 -18.47 -2.48
CA HIS A 88 5.50 -18.91 -1.09
C HIS A 88 4.20 -19.35 -0.42
N ARG A 89 3.17 -19.73 -1.20
CA ARG A 89 1.83 -20.04 -0.69
C ARG A 89 1.85 -21.12 0.39
N GLU A 90 2.57 -22.20 0.16
CA GLU A 90 2.62 -23.34 1.08
C GLU A 90 3.26 -22.97 2.41
N ALA A 91 4.38 -22.24 2.37
CA ALA A 91 5.03 -21.70 3.58
C ALA A 91 4.10 -20.76 4.35
N LEU A 92 3.38 -19.88 3.65
CA LEU A 92 2.39 -19.01 4.27
C LEU A 92 1.23 -19.77 4.90
N ASP A 93 0.72 -20.79 4.22
CA ASP A 93 -0.38 -21.62 4.72
C ASP A 93 0.02 -22.34 6.00
N LEU A 94 1.20 -22.95 6.01
CA LEU A 94 1.77 -23.60 7.18
C LEU A 94 2.02 -22.61 8.32
N GLY A 95 2.60 -21.44 8.02
CA GLY A 95 2.84 -20.39 8.99
C GLY A 95 1.54 -19.91 9.64
N PHE A 96 0.51 -19.60 8.84
CA PHE A 96 -0.78 -19.13 9.36
C PHE A 96 -1.46 -20.20 10.22
N ARG A 97 -1.42 -21.47 9.81
CA ARG A 97 -1.97 -22.58 10.62
C ARG A 97 -1.20 -22.76 11.94
N ALA A 98 0.12 -22.57 11.93
CA ALA A 98 0.97 -22.75 13.10
C ALA A 98 0.86 -21.60 14.12
N PHE A 99 0.85 -20.35 13.65
CA PHE A 99 0.93 -19.17 14.52
C PHE A 99 -0.41 -18.47 14.75
N LEU A 100 -1.35 -18.55 13.79
CA LEU A 100 -2.62 -17.82 13.82
C LEU A 100 -3.81 -18.73 13.43
N PRO A 101 -3.98 -19.91 14.04
CA PRO A 101 -5.00 -20.88 13.64
C PRO A 101 -6.43 -20.32 13.71
N ALA A 102 -6.72 -19.46 14.70
CA ALA A 102 -8.04 -18.86 14.88
C ALA A 102 -8.41 -17.84 13.77
N PHE A 103 -7.43 -17.31 13.06
CA PHE A 103 -7.62 -16.34 11.96
C PHE A 103 -7.28 -16.94 10.59
N TYR A 104 -6.92 -18.22 10.55
CA TYR A 104 -6.58 -18.87 9.31
C TYR A 104 -7.83 -19.04 8.44
N HIS A 105 -7.77 -18.45 7.25
CA HIS A 105 -8.74 -18.69 6.19
C HIS A 105 -7.96 -18.89 4.87
N PRO A 106 -8.24 -19.93 4.08
CA PRO A 106 -7.49 -20.22 2.85
C PRO A 106 -7.51 -19.07 1.83
N ALA A 107 -8.54 -18.22 1.91
CA ALA A 107 -8.65 -17.03 1.07
C ALA A 107 -7.61 -15.94 1.42
N LEU A 108 -7.14 -15.87 2.68
CA LEU A 108 -6.15 -14.89 3.12
C LEU A 108 -4.74 -15.21 2.59
N THR A 109 -4.45 -16.47 2.32
CA THR A 109 -3.20 -16.93 1.70
C THR A 109 -3.32 -17.07 0.18
N HIS A 110 -4.48 -16.74 -0.41
CA HIS A 110 -4.70 -16.89 -1.84
C HIS A 110 -4.14 -15.70 -2.64
N PRO A 111 -3.27 -15.92 -3.64
CA PRO A 111 -2.67 -14.83 -4.41
C PRO A 111 -3.72 -14.02 -5.20
N GLY A 112 -4.84 -14.66 -5.55
CA GLY A 112 -5.98 -14.01 -6.22
C GLY A 112 -6.57 -12.84 -5.45
N ALA A 113 -6.56 -12.86 -4.11
CA ALA A 113 -7.05 -11.74 -3.31
C ALA A 113 -6.14 -10.50 -3.47
N ALA A 114 -4.82 -10.71 -3.42
CA ALA A 114 -3.84 -9.65 -3.65
C ALA A 114 -3.93 -9.10 -5.08
N TYR A 115 -4.05 -9.96 -6.09
CA TYR A 115 -4.25 -9.51 -7.47
C TYR A 115 -5.55 -8.71 -7.66
N GLY A 116 -6.65 -9.14 -7.02
CA GLY A 116 -7.92 -8.42 -7.06
C GLY A 116 -7.82 -7.03 -6.46
N LEU A 117 -7.18 -6.88 -5.30
CA LEU A 117 -6.92 -5.58 -4.68
C LEU A 117 -6.00 -4.69 -5.53
N GLY A 118 -4.98 -5.29 -6.16
CA GLY A 118 -4.10 -4.62 -7.10
C GLY A 118 -4.86 -4.06 -8.30
N ALA A 119 -5.70 -4.89 -8.93
CA ALA A 119 -6.54 -4.50 -10.06
C ALA A 119 -7.54 -3.39 -9.70
N ALA A 120 -8.24 -3.51 -8.56
CA ALA A 120 -9.17 -2.50 -8.07
C ALA A 120 -8.47 -1.15 -7.82
N SER A 121 -7.29 -1.19 -7.19
CA SER A 121 -6.47 0.01 -6.94
C SER A 121 -5.99 0.66 -8.23
N GLY A 122 -5.58 -0.15 -9.21
CA GLY A 122 -5.17 0.30 -10.54
C GLY A 122 -6.30 1.01 -11.29
N LEU A 123 -7.50 0.40 -11.29
CA LEU A 123 -8.71 1.02 -11.86
C LEU A 123 -9.06 2.33 -11.17
N GLY A 124 -8.98 2.38 -9.83
CA GLY A 124 -9.19 3.59 -9.06
C GLY A 124 -8.22 4.72 -9.46
N SER A 125 -6.94 4.38 -9.66
CA SER A 125 -5.92 5.33 -10.14
C SER A 125 -6.25 5.87 -11.54
N ALA A 126 -6.61 5.00 -12.48
CA ALA A 126 -7.00 5.37 -13.84
C ALA A 126 -8.25 6.28 -13.87
N LEU A 127 -9.26 5.99 -13.06
CA LEU A 127 -10.46 6.83 -12.91
C LEU A 127 -10.15 8.18 -12.25
N GLY A 128 -9.25 8.19 -11.26
CA GLY A 128 -8.70 9.41 -10.70
C GLY A 128 -8.02 10.24 -11.78
N TRP A 129 -7.40 9.59 -12.77
CA TRP A 129 -6.74 10.27 -13.86
C TRP A 129 -7.69 10.92 -14.87
N THR A 130 -8.75 10.23 -15.27
CA THR A 130 -9.72 10.72 -16.25
C THR A 130 -10.60 11.85 -15.73
N LYS A 131 -11.01 11.80 -14.45
CA LYS A 131 -11.81 12.87 -13.83
C LYS A 131 -11.09 14.22 -13.78
N THR A 132 -9.78 14.24 -13.54
CA THR A 132 -9.01 15.50 -13.53
C THR A 132 -8.87 16.09 -14.93
N TRP A 133 -8.74 15.25 -15.96
CA TRP A 133 -8.59 15.69 -17.35
C TRP A 133 -9.84 16.44 -17.84
N LYS A 134 -11.03 15.92 -17.53
CA LYS A 134 -12.31 16.61 -17.82
C LYS A 134 -12.43 17.98 -17.15
N ARG A 135 -11.97 18.13 -15.90
CA ARG A 135 -12.02 19.43 -15.19
C ARG A 135 -11.10 20.49 -15.77
N ARG A 136 -10.03 20.10 -16.48
CA ARG A 136 -9.04 21.02 -17.04
C ARG A 136 -9.48 21.58 -18.41
N MET A 137 -10.31 20.86 -19.16
CA MET A 137 -10.89 21.35 -20.44
C MET A 137 -12.15 22.21 -20.27
N SER A 138 -12.81 22.13 -19.12
CA SER A 138 -14.02 22.92 -18.85
C SER A 138 -13.73 24.28 -18.21
N ARG A 139 -12.47 24.72 -18.18
CA ARG A 139 -12.00 26.02 -17.70
C ARG A 139 -11.29 26.71 -18.83
#